data_AF-A0A7C1V929-F1
#
_entry.id   AF-A0A7C1V929-F1
#
_cell.length_a   1.000
_cell.length_b   1.000
_cell.length_c   1.000
_cell.angle_alpha   90.00
_cell.angle_beta   90.00
_cell.angle_gamma   90.00
#
_symmetry.space_group_name_H-M   'P 1'
#
loop_
_entity.id
_entity.type
_entity.pdbx_description
1 polymer ?
#
loop_
_entity_poly.entity_id
_entity_poly.type
_entity_poly.pdbx_seq_one_letter_code
_entity_poly.pdbx_strand_id
1 'polypeptide(L)'
;MRKTKEKQYQKSDTVNIKQNKGYISINWGRQGGVILAYIAVLLGFYGIIANIVMVGEYGRWISYLDPRMDRTILIWPYKTYLQTFFLPVLFLFLICFLLTYKEDIPLYGIKASIWMVPVIVVEGFIFYWLMFGLSIDPFLLQFTRVEGYLNVFLLFIVCFSGSFIGMKIKQIVSKKKEL
;
A
#
# COMPACT_ATOMS: atom_id res chain seq x y z
N MET A 1 -54.24 -31.23 10.75
CA MET A 1 -52.98 -31.09 11.52
C MET A 1 -51.73 -30.74 10.69
N ARG A 2 -51.66 -30.95 9.36
CA ARG A 2 -50.48 -30.59 8.54
C ARG A 2 -50.24 -29.07 8.38
N LYS A 3 -51.30 -28.27 8.14
CA LYS A 3 -51.18 -26.81 7.90
C LYS A 3 -50.61 -26.00 9.08
N THR A 4 -50.70 -26.51 10.31
CA THR A 4 -50.18 -25.84 11.51
C THR A 4 -48.66 -25.99 11.64
N LYS A 5 -48.12 -27.14 11.21
CA LYS A 5 -46.66 -27.41 11.25
C LYS A 5 -45.91 -26.62 10.17
N GLU A 6 -46.48 -26.46 8.98
CA GLU A 6 -45.89 -25.66 7.90
C GLU A 6 -45.82 -24.16 8.27
N LYS A 7 -46.85 -23.63 8.94
CA LYS A 7 -46.82 -22.25 9.46
C LYS A 7 -45.81 -22.05 10.58
N GLN A 8 -45.55 -23.07 11.41
CA GLN A 8 -44.52 -23.00 12.44
C GLN A 8 -43.10 -23.07 11.86
N TYR A 9 -42.88 -23.89 10.83
CA TYR A 9 -41.59 -24.01 10.14
C TYR A 9 -41.25 -22.74 9.34
N GLN A 10 -42.22 -22.19 8.58
CA GLN A 10 -42.04 -20.90 7.91
C GLN A 10 -41.84 -19.74 8.91
N LYS A 11 -42.45 -19.81 10.09
CA LYS A 11 -42.25 -18.79 11.14
C LYS A 11 -40.90 -18.95 11.85
N SER A 12 -40.36 -20.17 12.01
CA SER A 12 -38.99 -20.36 12.53
C SER A 12 -37.92 -19.94 11.54
N ASP A 13 -38.14 -20.17 10.24
CA ASP A 13 -37.18 -19.80 9.21
C ASP A 13 -37.18 -18.28 8.96
N THR A 14 -38.36 -17.64 8.99
CA THR A 14 -38.46 -16.17 8.86
C THR A 14 -37.96 -15.42 10.10
N VAL A 15 -38.02 -16.02 11.30
CA VAL A 15 -37.45 -15.44 12.53
C VAL A 15 -35.92 -15.59 12.55
N ASN A 16 -35.37 -16.70 12.07
CA ASN A 16 -33.91 -16.90 12.00
C ASN A 16 -33.21 -16.06 10.90
N ILE A 17 -33.88 -15.76 9.79
CA ILE A 17 -33.29 -14.91 8.73
C ILE A 17 -33.23 -13.43 9.16
N LYS A 18 -34.05 -13.00 10.12
CA LYS A 18 -34.15 -11.59 10.54
C LYS A 18 -33.12 -11.13 11.59
N GLN A 19 -32.30 -12.02 12.15
CA GLN A 19 -31.40 -11.70 13.26
C GLN A 19 -29.92 -11.55 12.91
N ASN A 20 -29.53 -11.66 11.63
CA ASN A 20 -28.16 -11.39 11.21
C ASN A 20 -28.04 -10.05 10.47
N LYS A 21 -28.65 -8.99 11.02
CA LYS A 21 -28.15 -7.63 10.78
C LYS A 21 -26.95 -7.42 11.70
N GLY A 22 -25.85 -8.10 11.37
CA GLY A 22 -24.55 -7.77 11.93
C GLY A 22 -24.28 -6.32 11.58
N TYR A 23 -24.41 -5.42 12.55
CA TYR A 23 -23.94 -4.06 12.39
C TYR A 23 -22.47 -4.16 12.01
N ILE A 24 -22.12 -3.76 10.78
CA ILE A 24 -20.73 -3.68 10.33
C ILE A 24 -20.11 -2.56 11.15
N SER A 25 -19.58 -2.90 12.32
CA SER A 25 -18.87 -1.96 13.17
C SER A 25 -17.52 -1.69 12.51
N ILE A 26 -17.41 -0.57 11.81
CA ILE A 26 -16.13 -0.07 11.31
C ILE A 26 -15.27 0.28 12.51
N ASN A 27 -14.13 -0.41 12.63
CA ASN A 27 -13.16 -0.15 13.67
C ASN A 27 -12.25 1.02 13.22
N TRP A 28 -12.69 2.24 13.52
CA TRP A 28 -12.08 3.49 13.07
C TRP A 28 -10.61 3.64 13.49
N GLY A 29 -10.23 3.17 14.68
CA GLY A 29 -8.82 3.21 15.13
C GLY A 29 -7.89 2.39 14.25
N ARG A 30 -8.37 1.23 13.78
CA ARG A 30 -7.62 0.35 12.87
C ARG A 30 -7.52 0.95 11.46
N GLN A 31 -8.64 1.42 10.92
CA GLN A 31 -8.66 2.05 9.59
C GLN A 31 -7.82 3.33 9.55
N GLY A 32 -7.82 4.12 10.63
CA GLY A 32 -6.96 5.29 10.76
C GLY A 32 -5.47 4.96 10.65
N GLY A 33 -5.02 3.84 11.25
CA GLY A 33 -3.63 3.39 11.13
C GLY A 33 -3.21 3.06 9.69
N VAL A 34 -4.10 2.41 8.93
CA VAL A 34 -3.87 2.10 7.51
C VAL A 34 -3.86 3.37 6.66
N ILE A 35 -4.79 4.29 6.90
CA ILE A 35 -4.85 5.59 6.19
C ILE A 35 -3.58 6.41 6.47
N LEU A 36 -3.13 6.47 7.72
CA LEU A 36 -1.89 7.15 8.09
C LEU A 36 -0.67 6.51 7.41
N ALA A 37 -0.63 5.19 7.27
CA ALA A 37 0.42 4.51 6.53
C ALA A 37 0.42 4.88 5.04
N TYR A 38 -0.76 4.95 4.40
CA TYR A 38 -0.87 5.45 3.02
C TYR A 38 -0.37 6.90 2.90
N ILE A 39 -0.80 7.80 3.78
CA ILE A 39 -0.33 9.19 3.80
C ILE A 39 1.19 9.26 4.01
N ALA A 40 1.72 8.42 4.91
CA ALA A 40 3.16 8.36 5.17
C ALA A 40 3.95 7.92 3.94
N VAL A 41 3.43 6.97 3.16
CA VAL A 41 4.05 6.57 1.89
C VAL A 41 3.91 7.68 0.84
N LEU A 42 2.74 8.28 0.70
CA LEU A 42 2.52 9.40 -0.22
C LEU A 42 3.51 10.54 0.03
N LEU A 43 3.68 10.96 1.28
CA LEU A 43 4.56 12.08 1.64
C LEU A 43 6.03 11.66 1.76
N GLY A 44 6.29 10.51 2.39
CA GLY A 44 7.65 10.05 2.69
C GLY A 44 8.32 9.40 1.49
N PHE A 45 7.70 8.39 0.89
CA PHE A 45 8.29 7.65 -0.24
C PHE A 45 8.46 8.56 -1.45
N TYR A 46 7.38 9.18 -1.92
CA TYR A 46 7.44 10.10 -3.05
C TYR A 46 8.11 11.44 -2.71
N GLY A 47 8.10 11.88 -1.45
CA GLY A 47 8.85 13.07 -1.04
C GLY A 47 10.37 12.86 -1.10
N ILE A 48 10.88 11.69 -0.71
CA ILE A 48 12.31 11.37 -0.89
C ILE A 48 12.66 11.33 -2.38
N ILE A 49 11.83 10.68 -3.20
CA ILE A 49 12.04 10.58 -4.64
C ILE A 49 12.00 11.96 -5.29
N ALA A 50 10.99 12.79 -5.00
CA ALA A 50 10.84 14.12 -5.56
C ALA A 50 12.05 15.02 -5.24
N ASN A 51 12.57 14.96 -4.01
CA ASN A 51 13.77 15.71 -3.65
C ASN A 51 14.99 15.34 -4.51
N ILE A 52 15.15 14.07 -4.89
CA ILE A 52 16.24 13.64 -5.78
C ILE A 52 16.00 14.11 -7.21
N VAL A 53 14.77 13.96 -7.73
CA VAL A 53 14.46 14.34 -9.11
C VAL A 53 14.61 15.86 -9.33
N MET A 54 14.37 16.65 -8.29
CA MET A 54 14.48 18.11 -8.35
C MET A 54 15.89 18.64 -8.06
N VAL A 55 16.86 17.82 -7.68
CA VAL A 55 18.24 18.23 -7.38
C VAL A 55 19.23 17.51 -8.31
N GLY A 56 19.84 18.25 -9.24
CA GLY A 56 20.80 17.72 -10.20
C GLY A 56 22.14 17.31 -9.60
N GLU A 57 23.00 16.68 -10.41
CA GLU A 57 24.34 16.16 -10.02
C GLU A 57 25.27 17.21 -9.38
N TYR A 58 25.02 18.51 -9.58
CA TYR A 58 25.79 19.61 -9.00
C TYR A 58 25.11 20.28 -7.79
N GLY A 59 24.09 19.65 -7.20
CA GLY A 59 23.33 20.22 -6.09
C GLY A 59 22.45 21.41 -6.48
N ARG A 60 22.17 21.59 -7.77
CA ARG A 60 21.31 22.67 -8.29
C ARG A 60 19.89 22.16 -8.48
N TRP A 61 18.93 23.00 -8.13
CA TRP A 61 17.52 22.74 -8.41
C TRP A 61 17.28 22.66 -9.92
N ILE A 62 16.77 21.53 -10.39
CA ILE A 62 16.32 21.36 -11.76
C ILE A 62 14.82 21.69 -11.78
N SER A 63 14.45 22.64 -12.64
CA SER A 63 13.04 22.97 -12.85
C SER A 63 12.32 21.77 -13.47
N TYR A 64 11.08 21.52 -13.06
CA TYR A 64 10.23 20.48 -13.66
C TYR A 64 9.93 20.73 -15.15
N LEU A 65 10.21 21.95 -15.64
CA LEU A 65 10.12 22.33 -17.05
C LEU A 65 11.37 21.96 -17.87
N ASP A 66 12.46 21.54 -17.23
CA ASP A 66 13.70 21.20 -17.92
C ASP A 66 13.53 19.87 -18.68
N PRO A 67 13.77 19.84 -20.01
CA PRO A 67 13.72 18.62 -20.81
C PRO A 67 14.70 17.53 -20.36
N ARG A 68 15.72 17.88 -19.56
CA ARG A 68 16.73 16.95 -19.03
C ARG A 68 16.25 16.12 -17.84
N MET A 69 15.08 16.43 -17.27
CA MET A 69 14.52 15.71 -16.13
C MET A 69 14.03 14.32 -16.55
N ASP A 70 14.58 13.27 -15.92
CA ASP A 70 14.10 11.89 -16.16
C ASP A 70 12.73 11.68 -15.50
N ARG A 71 11.67 11.88 -16.27
CA ARG A 71 10.27 11.71 -15.85
C ARG A 71 9.93 10.27 -15.47
N THR A 72 10.71 9.30 -15.96
CA THR A 72 10.43 7.88 -15.72
C THR A 72 10.64 7.49 -14.26
N ILE A 73 11.38 8.29 -13.48
CA ILE A 73 11.62 8.04 -12.05
C ILE A 73 10.33 8.03 -11.23
N LEU A 74 9.31 8.82 -11.59
CA LEU A 74 8.02 8.82 -10.88
C LEU A 74 7.22 7.52 -11.09
N ILE A 75 7.43 6.87 -12.23
CA ILE A 75 6.77 5.60 -12.61
C ILE A 75 7.62 4.41 -12.16
N TRP A 76 8.94 4.55 -12.24
CA TRP A 76 9.93 3.53 -11.91
C TRP A 76 10.85 4.03 -10.78
N PRO A 77 10.32 4.17 -9.55
CA PRO A 77 11.07 4.70 -8.41
C PRO A 77 12.34 3.91 -8.12
N TYR A 78 12.40 2.63 -8.51
CA TYR A 78 13.58 1.78 -8.33
C TYR A 78 14.86 2.33 -8.95
N LYS A 79 14.76 3.19 -9.97
CA LYS A 79 15.91 3.85 -10.57
C LYS A 79 16.69 4.73 -9.58
N THR A 80 16.02 5.24 -8.55
CA THR A 80 16.63 6.12 -7.53
C THR A 80 17.18 5.35 -6.34
N TYR A 81 16.96 4.03 -6.24
CA TYR A 81 17.31 3.28 -5.04
C TYR A 81 18.80 3.30 -4.73
N LEU A 82 19.67 3.14 -5.73
CA LEU A 82 21.12 3.24 -5.48
C LEU A 82 21.55 4.65 -5.10
N GLN A 83 21.02 5.67 -5.79
CA GLN A 83 21.36 7.08 -5.54
C GLN A 83 20.90 7.57 -4.16
N THR A 84 19.79 7.02 -3.66
CA THR A 84 19.22 7.34 -2.34
C THR A 84 19.73 6.45 -1.22
N PHE A 85 20.74 5.61 -1.46
CA PHE A 85 21.19 4.58 -0.50
C PHE A 85 20.02 3.71 0.02
N PHE A 86 19.10 3.38 -0.89
CA PHE A 86 17.89 2.60 -0.67
C PHE A 86 16.89 3.21 0.31
N LEU A 87 17.00 4.51 0.62
CA LEU A 87 16.17 5.17 1.64
C LEU A 87 14.65 5.07 1.38
N PRO A 88 14.11 5.29 0.15
CA PRO A 88 12.69 5.11 -0.13
C PRO A 88 12.24 3.66 0.12
N VAL A 89 13.05 2.69 -0.27
CA VAL A 89 12.76 1.26 -0.09
C VAL A 89 12.75 0.88 1.38
N LEU A 90 13.75 1.33 2.15
CA LEU A 90 13.84 1.09 3.58
C LEU A 90 12.66 1.74 4.32
N PHE A 91 12.25 2.93 3.89
CA PHE A 91 11.07 3.59 4.41
C PHE A 91 9.79 2.79 4.13
N LEU A 92 9.57 2.37 2.88
CA LEU A 92 8.42 1.53 2.51
C LEU A 92 8.41 0.19 3.27
N PHE A 93 9.57 -0.45 3.38
CA PHE A 93 9.76 -1.65 4.17
C PHE A 93 9.33 -1.44 5.63
N LEU A 94 9.79 -0.34 6.25
CA LEU A 94 9.47 -0.02 7.64
C LEU A 94 7.99 0.29 7.85
N ILE A 95 7.33 0.97 6.91
CA ILE A 95 5.88 1.19 6.97
C ILE A 95 5.12 -0.15 6.91
N CYS A 96 5.42 -1.02 5.96
CA CYS A 96 4.80 -2.33 5.84
C CYS A 96 5.05 -3.23 7.06
N PHE A 97 6.27 -3.15 7.62
CA PHE A 97 6.64 -3.80 8.88
C PHE A 97 5.77 -3.32 10.04
N LEU A 98 5.70 -2.00 10.26
CA LEU A 98 4.94 -1.41 11.37
C LEU A 98 3.45 -1.66 11.23
N LEU A 99 2.91 -1.57 10.02
CA LEU A 99 1.51 -1.84 9.73
C LEU A 99 1.16 -3.28 10.15
N THR A 100 2.00 -4.24 9.80
CA THR A 100 1.77 -5.65 10.15
C THR A 100 2.02 -5.96 11.61
N TYR A 101 3.02 -5.32 12.22
CA TYR A 101 3.34 -5.52 13.63
C TYR A 101 2.24 -4.97 14.57
N LYS A 102 1.66 -3.81 14.24
CA LYS A 102 0.59 -3.20 15.05
C LYS A 102 -0.75 -3.92 14.93
N GLU A 103 -1.04 -4.57 13.82
CA GLU A 103 -2.30 -5.28 13.58
C GLU A 103 -2.46 -6.52 14.46
N ASP A 104 -3.58 -6.65 15.19
CA ASP A 104 -3.85 -7.78 16.09
C ASP A 104 -3.74 -9.14 15.37
N ILE A 105 -4.29 -9.21 14.16
CA ILE A 105 -4.18 -10.38 13.28
C ILE A 105 -3.22 -10.02 12.14
N PRO A 106 -1.99 -10.58 12.11
CA PRO A 106 -0.96 -10.20 11.14
C PRO A 106 -1.39 -10.35 9.67
N LEU A 107 -2.31 -11.28 9.37
CA LEU A 107 -2.79 -11.51 8.01
C LEU A 107 -3.48 -10.27 7.42
N TYR A 108 -4.19 -9.47 8.23
CA TYR A 108 -4.78 -8.22 7.75
C TYR A 108 -3.72 -7.19 7.42
N GLY A 109 -2.63 -7.13 8.20
CA GLY A 109 -1.50 -6.26 7.92
C GLY A 109 -0.76 -6.62 6.63
N ILE A 110 -0.56 -7.92 6.37
CA ILE A 110 0.01 -8.40 5.10
C ILE A 110 -0.91 -8.02 3.93
N LYS A 111 -2.23 -8.22 4.06
CA LYS A 111 -3.20 -7.85 3.02
C LYS A 111 -3.14 -6.35 2.72
N ALA A 112 -3.12 -5.50 3.75
CA ALA A 112 -3.02 -4.04 3.57
C ALA A 112 -1.67 -3.64 2.94
N SER A 113 -0.57 -4.28 3.35
CA SER A 113 0.77 -4.05 2.78
C SER A 113 0.84 -4.44 1.30
N ILE A 114 0.17 -5.52 0.88
CA ILE A 114 0.06 -5.89 -0.54
C ILE A 114 -0.74 -4.84 -1.32
N TRP A 115 -1.82 -4.32 -0.74
CA TRP A 115 -2.61 -3.24 -1.34
C TRP A 115 -1.84 -1.92 -1.47
N MET A 116 -0.71 -1.74 -0.77
CA MET A 116 0.19 -0.60 -0.99
C MET A 116 0.74 -0.56 -2.42
N VAL A 117 1.00 -1.71 -3.04
CA VAL A 117 1.64 -1.76 -4.36
C VAL A 117 0.82 -1.04 -5.44
N PRO A 118 -0.46 -1.38 -5.68
CA PRO A 118 -1.27 -0.64 -6.65
C PRO A 118 -1.48 0.83 -6.24
N VAL A 119 -1.53 1.14 -4.94
CA VAL A 119 -1.64 2.53 -4.46
C VAL A 119 -0.42 3.34 -4.87
N ILE A 120 0.80 2.83 -4.65
CA ILE A 120 2.05 3.48 -5.05
C ILE A 120 2.11 3.68 -6.58
N VAL A 121 1.69 2.68 -7.36
CA VAL A 121 1.65 2.81 -8.83
C VAL A 121 0.70 3.93 -9.27
N VAL A 122 -0.50 3.99 -8.68
CA VAL A 122 -1.47 5.06 -8.97
C VAL A 122 -0.96 6.42 -8.50
N GLU A 123 -0.32 6.50 -7.34
CA GLU A 123 0.33 7.72 -6.86
C GLU A 123 1.38 8.21 -7.84
N GLY A 124 2.21 7.32 -8.40
CA GLY A 124 3.18 7.68 -9.44
C GLY A 124 2.53 8.32 -10.67
N PHE A 125 1.34 7.86 -11.06
CA PHE A 125 0.59 8.44 -12.18
C PHE A 125 0.06 9.82 -11.82
N ILE A 126 -0.50 9.96 -10.61
CA ILE A 126 -1.00 11.24 -10.09
C ILE A 126 0.14 12.26 -10.04
N PHE A 127 1.29 11.91 -9.47
CA PHE A 127 2.46 12.80 -9.43
C PHE A 127 2.97 13.15 -10.82
N TYR A 128 3.02 12.19 -11.74
CA TYR A 128 3.38 12.46 -13.13
C TYR A 128 2.46 13.52 -13.74
N TRP A 129 1.13 13.35 -13.59
CA TRP A 129 0.17 14.31 -14.15
C TRP A 129 0.20 15.67 -13.47
N LEU A 130 0.43 15.71 -12.15
CA LEU A 130 0.57 16.97 -11.43
C LEU A 130 1.80 17.77 -11.88
N MET A 131 2.89 17.09 -12.23
CA MET A 131 4.15 17.74 -12.60
C MET A 131 4.26 18.04 -14.10
N PHE A 132 3.75 17.16 -14.96
CA PHE A 132 3.96 17.22 -16.42
C PHE A 132 2.68 17.41 -17.23
N GLY A 133 1.52 17.46 -16.58
CA GLY A 133 0.21 17.56 -17.22
C GLY A 133 -0.41 16.20 -17.55
N LEU A 134 -1.71 16.21 -17.87
CA LEU A 134 -2.46 15.00 -18.22
C LEU A 134 -1.99 14.42 -19.56
N SER A 135 -1.45 13.20 -19.53
CA SER A 135 -1.05 12.45 -20.72
C SER A 135 -1.22 10.94 -20.53
N ILE A 136 -1.14 10.17 -21.62
CA ILE A 136 -1.21 8.70 -21.59
C ILE A 136 0.14 8.04 -21.28
N ASP A 137 1.22 8.82 -21.30
CA ASP A 137 2.59 8.35 -21.07
C ASP A 137 2.79 7.49 -19.81
N PRO A 138 2.26 7.83 -18.62
CA PRO A 138 2.45 6.99 -17.44
C PRO A 138 1.86 5.59 -17.61
N PHE A 139 0.73 5.44 -18.31
CA PHE A 139 0.17 4.13 -18.62
C PHE A 139 1.07 3.34 -19.56
N LEU A 140 1.60 4.00 -20.61
CA LEU A 140 2.52 3.36 -21.54
C LEU A 140 3.79 2.91 -20.80
N LEU A 141 4.41 3.79 -20.01
CA LEU A 141 5.60 3.48 -19.22
C LEU A 141 5.37 2.33 -18.23
N GLN A 142 4.19 2.23 -17.64
CA GLN A 142 3.90 1.21 -16.63
C GLN A 142 3.54 -0.16 -17.23
N PHE A 143 2.82 -0.19 -18.36
CA PHE A 143 2.21 -1.43 -18.86
C PHE A 143 2.80 -1.94 -20.18
N THR A 144 3.50 -1.12 -20.97
CA THR A 144 4.10 -1.58 -22.24
C THR A 144 5.58 -1.91 -22.14
N ARG A 145 6.24 -1.52 -21.04
CA ARG A 145 7.68 -1.67 -20.84
C ARG A 145 8.00 -2.68 -19.74
N VAL A 146 9.09 -3.43 -19.93
CA VAL A 146 9.55 -4.47 -18.97
C VAL A 146 9.90 -3.85 -17.62
N GLU A 147 10.44 -2.63 -17.65
CA GLU A 147 10.75 -1.81 -16.48
C GLU A 147 9.53 -1.56 -15.58
N GLY A 148 8.34 -1.42 -16.18
CA GLY A 148 7.09 -1.27 -15.42
C GLY A 148 6.74 -2.54 -14.63
N TYR A 149 6.89 -3.72 -15.23
CA TYR A 149 6.68 -5.00 -14.55
C TYR A 149 7.75 -5.26 -13.49
N LEU A 150 9.01 -4.92 -13.78
CA LEU A 150 10.10 -4.99 -12.80
C LEU A 150 9.82 -4.10 -11.58
N ASN A 151 9.32 -2.88 -11.81
CA ASN A 151 8.92 -1.97 -10.73
C ASN A 151 7.87 -2.61 -9.81
N VAL A 152 6.79 -3.14 -10.39
CA VAL A 152 5.73 -3.81 -9.62
C VAL A 152 6.28 -5.00 -8.84
N PHE A 153 7.10 -5.83 -9.47
CA PHE A 153 7.74 -6.97 -8.82
C PHE A 153 8.61 -6.56 -7.62
N LEU A 154 9.44 -5.52 -7.77
CA LEU A 154 10.27 -4.99 -6.68
C LEU A 154 9.42 -4.42 -5.54
N LEU A 155 8.35 -3.68 -5.85
CA LEU A 155 7.42 -3.19 -4.83
C LEU A 155 6.78 -4.34 -4.04
N PHE A 156 6.37 -5.40 -4.72
CA PHE A 156 5.84 -6.60 -4.08
C PHE A 156 6.86 -7.24 -3.13
N ILE A 157 8.11 -7.42 -3.55
CA ILE A 157 9.17 -7.98 -2.70
C ILE A 157 9.35 -7.15 -1.43
N VAL A 158 9.40 -5.82 -1.56
CA VAL A 158 9.63 -4.91 -0.42
C VAL A 158 8.43 -4.93 0.54
N CYS A 159 7.22 -4.78 0.02
CA CYS A 159 6.00 -4.82 0.85
C CYS A 159 5.81 -6.18 1.54
N PHE A 160 6.07 -7.27 0.82
CA PHE A 160 5.96 -8.62 1.37
C PHE A 160 7.05 -8.90 2.41
N SER A 161 8.32 -8.56 2.15
CA SER A 161 9.40 -8.78 3.09
C SER A 161 9.22 -7.98 4.40
N GLY A 162 8.81 -6.71 4.31
CA GLY A 162 8.52 -5.88 5.49
C GLY A 162 7.39 -6.46 6.34
N SER A 163 6.26 -6.79 5.70
CA SER A 163 5.10 -7.38 6.40
C SER A 163 5.40 -8.77 6.97
N PHE A 164 6.11 -9.63 6.24
CA PHE A 164 6.50 -10.96 6.71
C PHE A 164 7.40 -10.90 7.94
N ILE A 165 8.40 -10.02 7.94
CA ILE A 165 9.28 -9.82 9.10
C ILE A 165 8.47 -9.27 10.28
N GLY A 166 7.55 -8.33 10.06
CA GLY A 166 6.64 -7.81 11.08
C GLY A 166 5.82 -8.91 11.77
N MET A 167 5.25 -9.81 10.97
CA MET A 167 4.53 -10.98 11.47
C MET A 167 5.44 -11.90 12.31
N LYS A 168 6.63 -12.24 11.81
CA LYS A 168 7.55 -13.15 12.51
C LYS A 168 8.01 -12.60 13.85
N ILE A 169 8.38 -11.33 13.91
CA ILE A 169 8.79 -10.69 15.17
C ILE A 169 7.62 -10.67 16.16
N LYS A 170 6.40 -10.33 15.71
CA LYS A 170 5.22 -10.36 16.58
C LYS A 170 4.95 -11.75 17.17
N GLN A 171 5.05 -12.79 16.35
CA GLN A 171 4.89 -14.18 16.81
C GLN A 171 5.92 -14.55 17.88
N ILE A 172 7.18 -14.15 17.70
CA ILE A 172 8.25 -14.41 18.68
C ILE A 172 7.98 -13.69 20.00
N VAL A 173 7.61 -12.41 19.94
CA VAL A 173 7.33 -11.60 21.14
C VAL A 173 6.12 -12.13 21.91
N SER A 174 5.07 -12.55 21.20
CA SER A 174 3.85 -13.08 21.84
C SER A 174 4.14 -14.39 22.56
N LYS A 175 4.87 -15.32 21.91
CA LYS A 175 5.31 -16.58 22.55
C LYS A 175 6.16 -16.36 23.80
N LYS A 176 7.02 -15.33 23.82
CA LYS A 176 7.84 -14.99 24.99
C LYS A 176 7.03 -14.43 26.16
N LYS A 177 5.84 -13.86 25.92
CA LYS A 177 4.96 -13.36 26.98
C LYS A 177 4.11 -14.46 27.63
N GLU A 178 3.98 -15.60 26.93
CA GLU A 178 3.23 -16.77 27.40
C GLU A 178 4.12 -17.75 28.20
N LEU A 179 5.45 -17.57 28.17
CA LEU A 179 6.45 -18.30 28.97
C LEU A 179 6.74 -17.56 30.26
#